data_AF-A0A1L3J439-F1
#
_entry.id   AF-A0A1L3J439-F1
#
_cell.length_a   1.000
_cell.length_b   1.000
_cell.length_c   1.000
_cell.angle_alpha   90.00
_cell.angle_beta   90.00
_cell.angle_gamma   90.00
#
_symmetry.space_group_name_H-M   'P 1'
#
loop_
_entity.id
_entity.type
_entity.pdbx_description
1 polymer ?
#
loop_
_entity_poly.entity_id
_entity_poly.type
_entity_poly.pdbx_seq_one_letter_code
_entity_poly.pdbx_strand_id
1 'polypeptide(L)'
;MKHIGILAFAKFQGFFGGLIGVAAGVFYSVGGFIIDSLVSLGWIDTPSTPGLSTGTILAFLALFGMPIIFAFFGFILGIAGAILFNIATRIFGKINIDFK
;
A
#
# COMPACT_ATOMS: atom_id res chain seq x y z
N MET A 1 -30.12 8.30 -5.59
CA MET A 1 -28.78 7.80 -5.98
C MET A 1 -27.83 8.01 -4.82
N LYS A 2 -27.09 6.99 -4.40
CA LYS A 2 -26.22 7.06 -3.20
C LYS A 2 -24.87 7.67 -3.61
N HIS A 3 -24.58 8.88 -3.14
CA HIS A 3 -23.26 9.48 -3.30
C HIS A 3 -22.34 8.98 -2.19
N ILE A 4 -21.11 8.59 -2.55
CA ILE A 4 -20.08 8.33 -1.53
C ILE A 4 -19.28 9.60 -1.30
N GLY A 5 -19.08 9.93 -0.02
CA GLY A 5 -18.22 11.03 0.37
C GLY A 5 -16.78 10.75 -0.05
N ILE A 6 -16.27 11.52 -1.01
CA ILE A 6 -14.95 11.31 -1.61
C ILE A 6 -13.87 11.27 -0.54
N LEU A 7 -13.90 12.23 0.39
CA LEU A 7 -12.91 12.31 1.47
C LEU A 7 -13.02 11.15 2.46
N ALA A 8 -14.25 10.70 2.77
CA ALA A 8 -14.47 9.59 3.70
C ALA A 8 -13.96 8.27 3.11
N PHE A 9 -14.24 8.02 1.83
CA PHE A 9 -13.78 6.83 1.13
C PHE A 9 -12.26 6.85 0.90
N ALA A 10 -11.69 8.02 0.57
CA ALA A 10 -10.24 8.20 0.47
C ALA A 10 -9.52 7.90 1.79
N LYS A 11 -10.02 8.43 2.92
CA LYS A 11 -9.46 8.12 4.26
C LYS A 11 -9.55 6.63 4.58
N PHE A 12 -10.69 6.00 4.28
CA PHE A 12 -10.87 4.57 4.46
C PHE A 12 -9.86 3.76 3.65
N GLN A 13 -9.74 4.05 2.36
CA GLN A 13 -8.83 3.31 1.49
C GLN A 13 -7.35 3.59 1.79
N GLY A 14 -7.01 4.81 2.22
CA GLY A 14 -5.69 5.14 2.74
C GLY A 14 -5.35 4.39 4.03
N PHE A 15 -6.31 4.25 4.95
CA PHE A 15 -6.11 3.45 6.17
C PHE A 15 -5.85 1.98 5.86
N PHE A 16 -6.66 1.38 4.97
CA PHE A 16 -6.43 0.00 4.50
C PHE A 16 -5.10 -0.15 3.75
N GLY A 17 -4.74 0.83 2.92
CA GLY A 17 -3.43 0.90 2.28
C GLY A 17 -2.31 0.89 3.31
N GLY A 18 -2.40 1.71 4.35
CA GLY A 18 -1.43 1.73 5.45
C GLY A 18 -1.28 0.37 6.14
N LEU A 19 -2.38 -0.33 6.44
CA LEU A 19 -2.34 -1.68 7.01
C LEU A 19 -1.63 -2.69 6.10
N ILE A 20 -1.91 -2.65 4.80
CA ILE A 20 -1.21 -3.48 3.81
C ILE A 20 0.28 -3.11 3.77
N GLY A 21 0.60 -1.82 3.85
CA GLY A 21 1.98 -1.33 3.92
C GLY A 21 2.71 -1.78 5.18
N VAL A 22 2.03 -1.91 6.32
CA VAL A 22 2.60 -2.53 7.54
C VAL A 22 2.95 -3.99 7.29
N ALA A 23 2.03 -4.77 6.72
CA ALA A 23 2.29 -6.16 6.39
C ALA A 23 3.49 -6.28 5.42
N ALA A 24 3.52 -5.47 4.36
CA ALA A 24 4.61 -5.43 3.40
C ALA A 24 5.94 -5.01 4.05
N GLY A 25 5.92 -4.01 4.93
CA GLY A 25 7.08 -3.56 5.71
C GLY A 25 7.62 -4.66 6.62
N VAL A 26 6.75 -5.42 7.29
CA VAL A 26 7.15 -6.58 8.10
C VAL A 26 7.84 -7.62 7.23
N PHE A 27 7.24 -8.03 6.11
CA PHE A 27 7.87 -8.99 5.19
C PHE A 27 9.23 -8.50 4.67
N TYR A 28 9.33 -7.21 4.30
CA TYR A 28 10.58 -6.63 3.82
C TYR A 28 11.64 -6.57 4.93
N SER A 29 11.25 -6.19 6.16
CA SER A 29 12.18 -6.11 7.28
C SER A 29 12.75 -7.48 7.68
N VAL A 30 11.90 -8.50 7.76
CA VAL A 30 12.29 -9.87 8.11
C VAL A 30 13.09 -10.50 6.97
N GLY A 31 12.64 -10.35 5.73
CA GLY A 31 13.38 -10.83 4.56
C GLY A 31 14.75 -10.16 4.42
N GLY A 32 14.80 -8.84 4.60
CA GLY A 32 16.04 -8.07 4.59
C GLY A 32 17.01 -8.55 5.66
N PHE A 33 16.55 -8.73 6.91
CA PHE A 33 17.39 -9.23 8.01
C PHE A 33 17.96 -10.63 7.75
N ILE A 34 17.16 -11.54 7.18
CA ILE A 34 17.62 -12.90 6.84
C ILE A 34 18.72 -12.84 5.78
N ILE A 35 18.50 -12.08 4.69
CA ILE A 35 19.49 -11.92 3.62
C ILE A 35 20.77 -11.27 4.16
N ASP A 36 20.65 -10.20 4.95
CA ASP A 36 21.80 -9.51 5.52
C ASP A 36 22.62 -10.42 6.45
N SER A 37 21.95 -11.27 7.23
CA SER A 37 22.61 -12.28 8.06
C SER A 37 23.34 -13.35 7.23
N LEU A 38 22.74 -13.82 6.14
CA LEU A 38 23.37 -14.80 5.22
C LEU A 38 24.59 -14.21 4.52
N VAL A 39 24.53 -12.94 4.12
CA VAL A 39 25.67 -12.22 3.51
C VAL A 39 26.78 -12.01 4.53
N SER A 40 26.45 -11.61 5.76
CA SER A 40 27.45 -11.45 6.83
C SER A 40 28.10 -12.76 7.29
N LEU A 41 27.43 -13.90 7.11
CA LEU A 41 28.00 -15.23 7.35
C LEU A 41 28.86 -15.75 6.16
N GLY A 42 28.94 -14.98 5.07
CA GLY A 42 29.72 -15.36 3.87
C GLY A 42 29.10 -16.50 3.06
N TRP A 43 27.80 -16.77 3.24
CA TRP A 43 27.10 -17.85 2.54
C TRP A 43 26.57 -17.39 1.17
N ILE A 44 26.42 -16.08 0.98
CA ILE A 44 25.89 -15.46 -0.25
C ILE A 44 26.64 -14.14 -0.48
N ASP A 45 27.20 -13.95 -1.68
CA ASP A 45 27.79 -12.68 -2.10
C ASP A 45 26.78 -11.88 -2.92
N THR A 46 26.30 -10.77 -2.37
CA THR A 46 25.47 -9.80 -3.09
C THR A 46 26.11 -8.41 -3.09
N PRO A 47 26.32 -7.79 -4.27
CA PRO A 47 26.96 -6.48 -4.37
C PRO A 47 26.09 -5.32 -3.84
N SER A 48 24.83 -5.58 -3.51
CA SER A 48 23.82 -4.57 -3.19
C SER A 48 23.64 -4.30 -1.69
N THR A 49 24.22 -5.14 -0.81
CA THR A 49 24.09 -5.02 0.65
C THR A 49 25.43 -5.29 1.32
N PRO A 50 26.01 -4.34 2.07
CA PRO A 50 27.32 -4.51 2.71
C PRO A 50 27.23 -5.35 4.01
N GLY A 51 26.22 -6.24 4.13
CA GLY A 51 25.93 -7.02 5.33
C GLY A 51 25.20 -6.23 6.42
N LEU A 52 25.08 -6.87 7.60
CA LEU A 52 24.23 -6.60 8.78
C LEU A 52 24.12 -5.14 9.27
N SER A 53 24.93 -4.22 8.76
CA SER A 53 24.92 -2.80 9.12
C SER A 53 23.90 -2.01 8.30
N THR A 54 24.13 -1.85 6.99
CA THR A 54 23.35 -0.88 6.19
C THR A 54 22.07 -1.49 5.62
N GLY A 55 22.09 -2.78 5.28
CA GLY A 55 20.92 -3.50 4.76
C GLY A 55 19.82 -3.61 5.80
N THR A 56 20.20 -3.94 7.03
CA THR A 56 19.30 -4.08 8.18
C THR A 56 18.66 -2.74 8.57
N ILE A 57 19.42 -1.64 8.61
CA ILE A 57 18.85 -0.30 8.87
C ILE A 57 17.78 0.04 7.82
N LEU A 58 18.05 -0.21 6.54
CA LEU A 58 17.09 0.04 5.47
C LEU A 58 15.86 -0.86 5.56
N ALA A 59 16.04 -2.12 5.97
CA ALA A 59 14.98 -3.09 6.19
C ALA A 59 14.04 -2.68 7.33
N PHE A 60 14.57 -2.14 8.44
CA PHE A 60 13.76 -1.59 9.53
C PHE A 60 13.12 -0.25 9.19
N LEU A 61 13.76 0.59 8.37
CA LEU A 61 13.14 1.82 7.86
C LEU A 61 11.94 1.51 6.95
N ALA A 62 11.95 0.40 6.22
CA ALA A 62 10.81 -0.03 5.42
C ALA A 62 9.56 -0.34 6.28
N LEU A 63 9.73 -0.66 7.57
CA LEU A 63 8.63 -0.86 8.51
C LEU A 63 7.79 0.42 8.69
N PHE A 64 8.39 1.59 8.49
CA PHE A 64 7.71 2.89 8.51
C PHE A 64 7.45 3.45 7.11
N GLY A 65 8.40 3.26 6.19
CA GLY A 65 8.30 3.74 4.81
C GLY A 65 7.15 3.11 4.04
N MET A 66 7.03 1.78 4.10
CA MET A 66 5.99 1.05 3.36
C MET A 66 4.57 1.41 3.80
N PRO A 67 4.23 1.49 5.12
CA PRO A 67 2.93 2.00 5.56
C PRO A 67 2.61 3.40 5.03
N ILE A 68 3.57 4.33 5.10
CA ILE A 68 3.34 5.72 4.69
C ILE A 68 3.07 5.79 3.19
N ILE A 69 3.89 5.12 2.38
CA ILE A 69 3.76 5.09 0.92
C ILE A 69 2.42 4.45 0.53
N PHE A 70 2.10 3.27 1.08
CA PHE A 70 0.86 2.58 0.75
C PHE A 70 -0.37 3.33 1.26
N ALA A 71 -0.30 4.01 2.40
CA ALA A 71 -1.40 4.85 2.88
C ALA A 71 -1.65 6.04 1.94
N PHE A 72 -0.58 6.68 1.47
CA PHE A 72 -0.68 7.79 0.52
C PHE A 72 -1.27 7.35 -0.82
N PHE A 73 -0.76 6.27 -1.41
CA PHE A 73 -1.32 5.72 -2.65
C PHE A 73 -2.74 5.20 -2.47
N GLY A 74 -3.04 4.52 -1.36
CA GLY A 74 -4.39 4.08 -1.02
C GLY A 74 -5.37 5.25 -0.91
N PHE A 75 -4.94 6.38 -0.35
CA PHE A 75 -5.75 7.60 -0.28
C PHE A 75 -6.02 8.18 -1.67
N ILE A 76 -5.01 8.28 -2.53
CA ILE A 76 -5.17 8.75 -3.92
C ILE A 76 -6.12 7.84 -4.71
N LEU A 77 -5.92 6.53 -4.60
CA LEU A 77 -6.80 5.54 -5.25
C LEU A 77 -8.23 5.63 -4.73
N GLY A 78 -8.43 5.91 -3.45
CA GLY A 78 -9.75 6.16 -2.88
C GLY A 78 -10.40 7.43 -3.42
N ILE A 79 -9.65 8.52 -3.62
CA ILE A 79 -10.19 9.72 -4.31
C ILE A 79 -10.66 9.35 -5.72
N ALA A 80 -9.79 8.69 -6.50
CA ALA A 80 -10.10 8.29 -7.87
C ALA A 80 -11.32 7.36 -7.94
N GLY A 81 -11.36 6.34 -7.08
CA GLY A 81 -12.46 5.39 -6.97
C GLY A 81 -13.79 6.06 -6.58
N ALA A 82 -13.75 7.01 -5.65
CA ALA A 82 -14.95 7.74 -5.24
C ALA A 82 -15.49 8.66 -6.33
N ILE A 83 -14.62 9.35 -7.06
CA ILE A 83 -15.01 10.15 -8.22
C ILE A 83 -15.63 9.25 -9.29
N LEU A 84 -14.97 8.13 -9.62
CA LEU A 84 -15.45 7.20 -10.63
C LEU A 84 -16.82 6.60 -10.26
N PHE A 85 -17.01 6.21 -8.99
CA PHE A 85 -18.29 5.70 -8.51
C PHE A 85 -19.40 6.76 -8.57
N ASN A 86 -19.11 8.00 -8.18
CA ASN A 86 -20.09 9.09 -8.25
C ASN A 86 -20.46 9.41 -9.71
N ILE A 87 -19.53 9.31 -10.65
CA ILE A 87 -19.81 9.45 -12.09
C ILE A 87 -20.67 8.29 -12.58
N ALA A 88 -20.26 7.05 -12.30
CA ALA A 88 -20.97 5.84 -12.73
C ALA A 88 -22.41 5.83 -12.19
N THR A 89 -22.61 6.10 -10.91
CA THR A 89 -23.97 6.16 -10.31
C THR A 89 -24.83 7.26 -10.93
N ARG A 90 -24.25 8.39 -11.37
CA ARG A 90 -24.98 9.43 -12.08
C ARG A 90 -25.40 9.01 -13.50
N ILE A 91 -24.56 8.23 -14.19
CA ILE A 91 -24.84 7.73 -15.54
C ILE A 91 -25.87 6.60 -15.47
N PHE A 92 -25.61 5.56 -14.68
CA PHE A 92 -26.46 4.38 -14.58
C PHE A 92 -27.75 4.63 -13.79
N GLY A 93 -27.74 5.53 -12.80
CA GLY A 93 -28.95 5.89 -12.06
C GLY A 93 -29.96 6.67 -12.91
N LYS A 94 -29.53 7.30 -14.02
CA LYS A 94 -30.43 7.92 -14.99
C LYS A 94 -31.03 6.92 -15.99
N ILE A 95 -30.50 5.70 -16.04
CA ILE A 95 -31.09 4.64 -16.85
C ILE A 95 -32.30 4.13 -16.06
N ASN A 96 -33.49 4.60 -16.43
CA ASN A 96 -34.74 3.94 -16.04
C ASN A 96 -34.73 2.58 -16.73
N ILE A 97 -34.21 1.56 -16.03
CA ILE A 97 -34.35 0.18 -16.48
C ILE A 97 -35.79 -0.21 -16.14
N ASP A 98 -36.67 -0.06 -17.12
CA ASP A 98 -38.05 -0.55 -17.05
C ASP A 98 -37.98 -2.08 -17.13
N PHE A 99 -37.90 -2.72 -15.96
CA PHE A 99 -38.06 -4.16 -15.87
C PHE A 99 -39.54 -4.48 -16.03
N LYS A 100 -39.90 -4.90 -17.24
CA LYS A 100 -41.22 -5.44 -17.56
C LYS A 100 -41.38 -6.85 -17.01
#